data_AF-A0A8T6M1A9-F1
#
_entry.id   AF-A0A8T6M1A9-F1
#
_cell.length_a   1.000
_cell.length_b   1.000
_cell.length_c   1.000
_cell.angle_alpha   90.00
_cell.angle_beta   90.00
_cell.angle_gamma   90.00
#
_symmetry.space_group_name_H-M   'P 1'
#
loop_
_entity.id
_entity.type
_entity.pdbx_description
1 polymer ?
#
loop_
_entity_poly.entity_id
_entity_poly.type
_entity_poly.pdbx_seq_one_letter_code
_entity_poly.pdbx_strand_id
1 'polypeptide(L)' 'IGEYDLILIDELGPGLNWMIIPESLVFDLIENKPKNTELIFTGRDFPESVKERADYVSEIKKIKHPYDKGIFAREGIEY' A
#
# COMPACT_ATOMS: atom_id res chain seq x y z
N ILE A 1 -6.87 -14.64 9.23
CA ILE A 1 -6.62 -14.35 7.79
C ILE A 1 -7.44 -15.27 6.88
N GLY A 2 -7.56 -16.57 7.18
CA GLY A 2 -8.26 -17.57 6.34
C GLY A 2 -9.76 -17.43 6.08
N GLU A 3 -10.40 -16.33 6.49
CA GLU A 3 -11.84 -16.09 6.25
C GLU A 3 -12.10 -15.02 5.19
N TYR A 4 -11.04 -14.33 4.72
CA TYR A 4 -11.17 -13.22 3.77
C TYR A 4 -10.45 -13.54 2.47
N ASP A 5 -11.15 -13.33 1.36
CA ASP A 5 -10.58 -13.46 0.01
C ASP A 5 -9.67 -12.27 -0.34
N LEU A 6 -9.84 -11.11 0.33
CA LEU A 6 -9.07 -9.90 0.05
C LEU A 6 -8.79 -9.11 1.33
N ILE A 7 -7.55 -8.66 1.48
CA ILE A 7 -7.10 -7.81 2.58
C ILE A 7 -6.40 -6.58 2.01
N LEU A 8 -6.93 -5.40 2.33
CA LEU A 8 -6.36 -4.10 1.99
C LEU A 8 -5.62 -3.54 3.21
N ILE A 9 -4.34 -3.21 3.04
CA ILE A 9 -3.54 -2.50 4.03
C ILE A 9 -3.23 -1.12 3.46
N ASP A 10 -3.97 -0.14 3.95
CA ASP A 10 -3.87 1.24 3.51
C ASP A 10 -2.64 1.93 4.13
N GLU A 11 -1.92 2.72 3.34
CA GLU A 11 -0.75 3.53 3.76
C GLU A 11 0.40 2.74 4.43
N LEU A 12 0.63 1.50 3.99
CA LEU A 12 1.73 0.65 4.46
C LEU A 12 3.11 1.18 4.03
N GLY A 13 3.21 1.71 2.81
CA GLY A 13 4.48 2.14 2.21
C GLY A 13 5.29 3.11 3.10
N PRO A 14 4.71 4.23 3.55
CA PRO A 14 5.38 5.16 4.46
C PRO A 14 5.77 4.52 5.81
N GLY A 15 4.94 3.62 6.34
CA GLY A 15 5.23 2.91 7.60
C GLY A 15 6.48 2.03 7.51
N LEU A 16 6.71 1.40 6.37
CA LEU A 16 7.92 0.64 6.08
C LEU A 16 9.13 1.56 5.86
N ASN A 17 8.97 2.58 5.02
CA ASN A 17 10.06 3.50 4.68
C ASN A 17 10.58 4.28 5.90
N TRP A 18 9.70 4.62 6.83
CA TRP A 18 10.08 5.30 8.08
C TRP A 18 10.52 4.33 9.20
N MET A 19 10.66 3.03 8.89
CA MET A 19 11.05 1.98 9.84
C MET A 19 10.12 1.88 11.07
N ILE A 20 8.87 2.35 10.94
CA ILE A 20 7.84 2.19 11.98
C ILE A 20 7.38 0.74 12.01
N ILE A 21 7.28 0.12 10.83
CA ILE A 21 6.95 -1.29 10.63
C ILE A 21 8.18 -1.98 10.04
N PRO A 22 8.68 -3.06 10.64
CA PRO A 22 9.76 -3.85 10.04
C PRO A 22 9.24 -4.63 8.82
N GLU A 23 10.03 -4.64 7.74
CA GLU A 23 9.70 -5.37 6.50
C GLU A 23 9.46 -6.87 6.72
N SER A 24 10.10 -7.46 7.74
CA SER A 24 9.93 -8.88 8.07
C SER A 24 8.47 -9.24 8.34
N LEU A 25 7.68 -8.35 8.96
CA LEU A 25 6.26 -8.61 9.19
C LEU A 25 5.46 -8.66 7.89
N VAL A 26 5.85 -7.88 6.89
CA VAL A 26 5.22 -7.90 5.57
C VAL A 26 5.61 -9.16 4.81
N PHE A 27 6.88 -9.57 4.90
CA PHE A 27 7.33 -10.82 4.29
C PHE A 27 6.60 -12.02 4.89
N ASP A 28 6.51 -12.08 6.22
CA ASP A 28 5.77 -13.12 6.93
C ASP A 28 4.30 -13.15 6.49
N LEU A 29 3.68 -11.99 6.28
CA LEU A 29 2.30 -11.89 5.83
C LEU A 29 2.13 -12.41 4.39
N ILE A 30 3.03 -12.04 3.47
CA ILE A 30 3.01 -12.50 2.08
C ILE A 30 3.20 -14.02 2.02
N GLU A 31 4.15 -14.56 2.77
CA GLU A 31 4.51 -15.98 2.75
C GLU A 31 3.46 -16.88 3.41
N ASN A 32 2.79 -16.38 4.46
CA ASN A 32 1.84 -17.18 5.25
C ASN A 32 0.38 -16.88 4.92
N LYS A 33 0.09 -16.06 3.90
CA LYS A 33 -1.29 -15.80 3.49
C LYS A 33 -1.97 -17.11 3.02
N PRO A 34 -3.25 -17.31 3.33
CA PRO A 34 -4.02 -18.40 2.74
C PRO A 34 -3.97 -18.33 1.21
N LYS A 35 -3.98 -19.50 0.55
CA LYS A 35 -3.81 -19.60 -0.91
C LYS A 35 -4.80 -18.74 -1.71
N ASN A 36 -6.03 -18.60 -1.22
CA ASN A 36 -7.10 -17.86 -1.90
C ASN A 36 -7.23 -16.40 -1.44
N THR A 37 -6.35 -15.93 -0.55
CA THR A 37 -6.38 -14.54 -0.07
C THR A 37 -5.47 -13.66 -0.91
N GLU A 38 -6.02 -12.58 -1.43
CA GLU A 38 -5.28 -11.49 -2.08
C GLU A 38 -4.89 -10.41 -1.07
N LEU A 39 -3.68 -9.88 -1.21
CA LEU A 39 -3.18 -8.78 -0.39
C LEU A 39 -3.00 -7.55 -1.28
N ILE A 40 -3.57 -6.43 -0.85
CA ILE A 40 -3.39 -5.13 -1.51
C ILE A 40 -2.72 -4.20 -0.52
N PHE A 41 -1.57 -3.65 -0.90
CA PHE A 41 -0.87 -2.65 -0.12
C PHE A 41 -0.93 -1.31 -0.85
N THR A 42 -1.27 -0.24 -0.14
CA THR A 42 -1.29 1.12 -0.69
C THR A 42 -0.29 2.02 0.05
N GLY A 43 -0.12 3.22 -0.49
CA GLY A 43 0.78 4.23 0.04
C GLY A 43 1.92 4.53 -0.92
N ARG A 44 2.86 5.34 -0.44
CA ARG A 44 4.00 5.82 -1.20
C ARG A 44 5.30 5.18 -0.73
N ASP A 45 6.31 5.23 -1.59
CA ASP A 45 7.70 4.93 -1.25
C ASP A 45 7.94 3.53 -0.64
N PHE A 46 7.32 2.50 -1.21
CA PHE A 46 7.59 1.12 -0.81
C PHE A 46 9.08 0.74 -1.03
N PRO A 47 9.71 0.03 -0.08
CA PRO A 47 11.04 -0.54 -0.27
C PRO A 47 11.10 -1.48 -1.49
N GLU A 48 12.25 -1.53 -2.16
CA GLU A 48 12.45 -2.40 -3.34
C GLU A 48 12.24 -3.88 -2.99
N SER A 49 12.73 -4.29 -1.82
CA SER A 49 12.56 -5.64 -1.27
C SER A 49 11.09 -6.09 -1.19
N VAL A 50 10.16 -5.16 -0.92
CA VAL A 50 8.71 -5.44 -0.87
C VAL A 50 8.14 -5.48 -2.28
N LYS A 51 8.52 -4.54 -3.15
CA LYS A 51 8.08 -4.51 -4.55
C LYS A 51 8.49 -5.77 -5.32
N GLU A 52 9.70 -6.27 -5.11
CA GLU A 52 10.21 -7.51 -5.74
C GLU A 52 9.41 -8.76 -5.37
N ARG A 53 8.69 -8.74 -4.24
CA ARG A 53 7.84 -9.86 -3.78
C ARG A 53 6.39 -9.74 -4.23
N ALA A 54 6.00 -8.61 -4.80
CA ALA A 54 4.64 -8.40 -5.27
C ALA A 54 4.46 -8.96 -6.68
N ASP A 55 3.36 -9.68 -6.90
CA ASP A 55 2.98 -10.15 -8.24
C ASP A 55 2.63 -8.98 -9.17
N TYR A 56 2.05 -7.92 -8.61
CA TYR A 56 1.68 -6.69 -9.30
C TYR A 56 2.18 -5.47 -8.55
N VAL A 57 2.74 -4.51 -9.30
CA VAL A 57 3.09 -3.18 -8.79
C VAL A 57 2.50 -2.14 -9.74
N SER A 58 1.65 -1.26 -9.20
CA SER A 58 1.09 -0.12 -9.92
C SER A 58 1.57 1.17 -9.30
N GLU A 59 2.06 2.10 -10.13
CA GLU A 59 2.56 3.40 -9.69
C GLU A 59 1.61 4.53 -10.13
N ILE A 60 1.03 5.24 -9.17
CA ILE A 60 0.22 6.42 -9.45
C ILE A 60 1.12 7.66 -9.45
N LYS A 61 1.39 8.20 -10.64
CA LYS A 61 2.16 9.44 -10.81
C LYS A 61 1.24 10.66 -10.81
N LYS A 62 1.54 11.65 -9.96
CA LYS A 62 0.85 12.93 -9.95
C LYS A 62 1.19 13.75 -11.21
N ILE A 63 0.44 13.56 -12.30
CA ILE A 63 0.56 14.37 -13.53
C ILE A 63 -0.05 15.77 -13.34
N LYS A 64 -1.17 15.85 -12.61
CA LYS A 64 -1.85 17.09 -12.21
C LYS A 64 -2.71 16.83 -10.98
N HIS A 65 -2.86 17.80 -10.10
CA HIS A 65 -3.72 17.70 -8.92
C HIS A 65 -4.42 19.05 -8.61
N PRO A 66 -5.68 19.08 -8.13
CA PRO A 66 -6.36 20.33 -7.73
C PRO A 66 -5.55 21.17 -6.74
N TYR A 67 -4.82 20.51 -5.84
CA TYR A 67 -3.89 21.14 -4.91
C TYR A 67 -2.84 22.03 -5.60
N ASP A 68 -2.39 21.67 -6.81
CA ASP A 68 -1.43 22.48 -7.58
C ASP A 68 -2.02 23.84 -7.99
N LYS A 69 -3.35 24.00 -7.91
CA LYS A 69 -4.08 25.26 -8.14
C LYS A 69 -4.55 25.91 -6.84
N GLY A 70 -4.08 25.45 -5.68
CA GLY A 70 -4.50 25.95 -4.37
C GLY A 70 -5.88 25.47 -3.91
N ILE A 71 -6.45 24.44 -4.56
CA ILE A 71 -7.71 23.83 -4.12
C ILE A 71 -7.39 22.77 -3.06
N PHE A 72 -7.88 22.98 -1.84
CA PHE A 72 -7.69 22.05 -0.72
C PHE A 72 -8.64 20.86 -0.77
N ALA A 73 -8.47 19.94 0.18
CA ALA A 73 -9.25 18.73 0.31
C ALA A 73 -10.75 19.04 0.48
N ARG A 74 -11.60 18.22 -0.16
CA ARG A 74 -13.05 18.35 -0.16
C ARG A 74 -13.67 17.10 0.45
N GLU A 75 -14.68 17.31 1.26
CA GLU A 75 -15.52 16.25 1.81
C GLU A 75 -16.17 15.43 0.69
N GLY A 76 -16.10 14.11 0.81
CA GLY A 76 -16.62 13.14 -0.15
C GLY A 76 -15.71 12.91 -1.37
N ILE A 77 -14.57 13.62 -1.48
CA ILE A 77 -13.60 13.39 -2.57
C ILE A 77 -12.22 13.03 -2.03
N GLU A 78 -11.64 13.88 -1.19
CA GLU A 78 -10.31 13.64 -0.62
C GLU A 78 -10.37 13.05 0.81
N TYR A 79 -11.50 13.26 1.52
CA TYR A 79 -11.77 12.69 2.84
C TYR A 79 -13.27 12.50 3.09
#